data_AF-A0A1E7N3W2-F1
#
_entry.id   AF-A0A1E7N3W2-F1
#
_cell.length_a   1.000
_cell.length_b   1.000
_cell.length_c   1.000
_cell.angle_alpha   90.00
_cell.angle_beta   90.00
_cell.angle_gamma   90.00
#
_symmetry.space_group_name_H-M   'P 1'
#
loop_
_entity.id
_entity.type
_entity.pdbx_description
1 polymer ?
#
loop_
_entity_poly.entity_id
_entity_poly.type
_entity_poly.pdbx_seq_one_letter_code
_entity_poly.pdbx_strand_id
1 'polypeptide(L)'
;MNRYRPAVQPLLEPGEDLVDVAKVIPAAGAEGVGDGAGAAIGNALARIGAVTGESGSIARSFPKAEGGVAAKLLVVTDRRTAFVTVGPDIRKVGRLLWHVPRSVVARVERRPRLQAMARFRLCFADGSAVSMYTMRRRTVEALADHLGR
;
A
#
# COMPACT_ATOMS: atom_id res chain seq x y z
N MET A 1 -5.95 -19.14 3.59
CA MET A 1 -5.12 -19.00 2.37
C MET A 1 -5.44 -17.66 1.69
N ASN A 2 -4.43 -16.88 1.26
CA ASN A 2 -4.64 -15.56 0.67
C ASN A 2 -5.24 -15.68 -0.75
N ARG A 3 -6.44 -15.13 -0.97
CA ARG A 3 -7.15 -15.26 -2.27
C ARG A 3 -6.42 -14.65 -3.45
N TYR A 4 -5.48 -13.72 -3.21
CA TYR A 4 -4.70 -13.07 -4.27
C TYR A 4 -3.42 -13.84 -4.64
N ARG A 5 -3.12 -14.95 -3.96
CA ARG A 5 -1.94 -15.76 -4.25
C ARG A 5 -1.84 -16.15 -5.74
N PRO A 6 -2.89 -16.59 -6.45
CA PRO A 6 -2.78 -16.92 -7.88
C PRO A 6 -2.32 -15.75 -8.76
N ALA A 7 -2.73 -14.53 -8.44
CA ALA A 7 -2.34 -13.33 -9.18
C ALA A 7 -0.91 -12.85 -8.85
N VAL A 8 -0.39 -13.18 -7.66
CA VAL A 8 0.88 -12.65 -7.14
C VAL A 8 2.02 -13.67 -7.26
N GLN A 9 1.74 -14.96 -7.08
CA GLN A 9 2.74 -16.02 -7.12
C GLN A 9 3.60 -16.01 -8.40
N PRO A 10 3.04 -15.77 -9.61
CA PRO A 10 3.84 -15.71 -10.83
C PRO A 10 4.75 -14.48 -10.95
N LEU A 11 4.59 -13.49 -10.06
CA LEU A 11 5.43 -12.29 -10.01
C LEU A 11 6.66 -12.47 -9.10
N LEU A 12 6.73 -13.57 -8.35
CA LEU A 12 7.86 -13.84 -7.47
C LEU A 12 9.09 -14.26 -8.27
N GLU A 13 10.26 -13.81 -7.83
CA GLU A 13 11.53 -14.30 -8.35
C GLU A 13 11.80 -15.74 -7.89
N PRO A 14 12.66 -16.50 -8.60
CA PRO A 14 13.06 -17.83 -8.14
C PRO A 14 13.61 -17.82 -6.71
N GLY A 15 13.02 -18.64 -5.84
CA GLY A 15 13.38 -18.74 -4.43
C GLY A 15 12.93 -17.57 -3.56
N GLU A 16 12.04 -16.71 -4.06
CA GLU A 16 11.35 -15.69 -3.27
C GLU A 16 10.05 -16.27 -2.70
N ASP A 17 9.85 -16.09 -1.39
CA ASP A 17 8.70 -16.62 -0.66
C ASP A 17 7.70 -15.52 -0.32
N LEU A 18 6.44 -15.79 -0.66
CA LEU A 18 5.34 -14.88 -0.32
C LEU A 18 5.01 -14.96 1.17
N VAL A 19 5.21 -13.84 1.89
CA VAL A 19 4.95 -13.71 3.32
C VAL A 19 3.51 -13.22 3.56
N ASP A 20 3.11 -12.10 2.97
CA ASP A 20 1.77 -11.54 3.13
C ASP A 20 1.28 -10.74 1.91
N VAL A 21 -0.03 -10.58 1.77
CA VAL A 21 -0.65 -9.69 0.78
C VAL A 21 -1.82 -8.95 1.41
N ALA A 22 -1.72 -7.63 1.41
CA ALA A 22 -2.75 -6.73 1.92
C ALA A 22 -3.41 -5.95 0.78
N LYS A 23 -4.75 -5.90 0.76
CA LYS A 23 -5.47 -4.93 -0.09
C LYS A 23 -5.34 -3.55 0.52
N VAL A 24 -4.85 -2.59 -0.26
CA VAL A 24 -4.57 -1.22 0.19
C VAL A 24 -5.12 -0.19 -0.80
N ILE A 25 -5.29 1.05 -0.32
CA ILE A 25 -5.57 2.22 -1.15
C ILE A 25 -4.53 3.28 -0.80
N PRO A 26 -3.62 3.64 -1.72
CA PRO A 26 -2.69 4.75 -1.52
C PRO A 26 -3.43 6.05 -1.23
N ALA A 27 -3.04 6.75 -0.17
CA ALA A 27 -3.72 7.98 0.24
C ALA A 27 -3.57 9.11 -0.80
N ALA A 28 -2.50 9.08 -1.61
CA ALA A 28 -2.24 10.08 -2.64
C ALA A 28 -3.25 10.05 -3.81
N GLY A 29 -3.97 8.94 -3.99
CA GLY A 29 -5.02 8.78 -5.00
C GLY A 29 -6.34 8.27 -4.42
N ALA A 30 -6.56 8.47 -3.12
CA ALA A 30 -7.84 8.19 -2.49
C ALA A 30 -8.78 9.37 -2.73
N GLU A 31 -9.85 9.14 -3.50
CA GLU A 31 -10.97 10.06 -3.64
C GLU A 31 -12.09 9.61 -2.67
N GLY A 32 -12.54 10.52 -1.80
CA GLY A 32 -13.64 10.26 -0.89
C GLY A 32 -14.99 10.24 -1.60
N VAL A 33 -15.93 9.47 -1.05
CA VAL A 33 -17.33 9.44 -1.50
C VAL A 33 -18.04 10.67 -0.91
N GLY A 34 -18.43 11.62 -1.76
CA GLY A 34 -19.26 12.76 -1.39
C GLY A 34 -19.13 13.95 -2.35
N ASP A 35 -20.24 14.62 -2.62
CA ASP A 35 -20.29 15.84 -3.42
C ASP A 35 -20.33 17.08 -2.52
N GLY A 36 -19.52 18.10 -2.82
CA GLY A 36 -19.54 19.41 -2.14
C GLY A 36 -18.24 19.84 -1.44
N ALA A 37 -18.23 21.07 -0.92
CA ALA A 37 -17.03 21.72 -0.35
C ALA A 37 -16.43 20.96 0.85
N GLY A 38 -17.28 20.35 1.70
CA GLY A 38 -16.81 19.53 2.83
C GLY A 38 -16.07 18.26 2.41
N ALA A 39 -16.51 17.61 1.33
CA ALA A 39 -15.82 16.45 0.76
C ALA A 39 -14.48 16.83 0.12
N ALA A 40 -14.42 17.99 -0.56
CA ALA A 40 -13.18 18.52 -1.12
C ALA A 40 -12.13 18.81 -0.04
N ILE A 41 -12.53 19.46 1.07
CA ILE A 41 -11.64 19.75 2.21
C ILE A 41 -11.20 18.45 2.89
N GLY A 42 -12.12 17.51 3.14
CA GLY A 42 -11.79 16.20 3.71
C GLY A 42 -10.80 15.41 2.86
N ASN A 43 -10.97 15.44 1.53
CA ASN A 43 -10.06 14.80 0.58
C ASN A 43 -8.69 15.50 0.53
N ALA A 44 -8.66 16.83 0.60
CA ALA A 44 -7.41 17.60 0.67
C ALA A 44 -6.62 17.27 1.96
N LEU A 45 -7.29 17.28 3.12
CA LEU A 45 -6.70 16.89 4.41
C LEU A 45 -6.24 15.43 4.41
N ALA A 46 -6.99 14.53 3.77
CA ALA A 46 -6.61 13.12 3.64
C ALA A 46 -5.32 12.94 2.81
N ARG A 47 -5.06 13.80 1.82
CA ARG A 47 -3.85 13.80 0.99
C ARG A 47 -2.63 14.41 1.68
N ILE A 48 -2.82 15.25 2.70
CA ILE A 48 -1.70 15.78 3.50
C ILE A 48 -0.96 14.61 4.17
N GLY A 49 0.36 14.56 3.97
CA GLY A 49 1.21 13.46 4.43
C GLY A 49 0.99 12.13 3.70
N ALA A 50 0.31 12.12 2.54
CA ALA A 50 0.12 10.93 1.73
C ALA A 50 1.46 10.35 1.23
N VAL A 51 2.38 11.23 0.87
CA VAL A 51 3.78 10.92 0.57
C VAL A 51 4.62 12.00 1.25
N THR A 52 5.62 11.58 2.03
CA THR A 52 6.59 12.49 2.67
C THR A 52 7.98 12.09 2.25
N GLY A 53 8.85 13.06 1.98
CA GLY A 53 10.21 12.83 1.50
C GLY A 53 10.60 13.82 0.40
N GLU A 54 11.90 14.06 0.29
CA GLU A 54 12.52 14.92 -0.72
C GLU A 54 12.45 14.31 -2.12
N SER A 55 12.76 15.11 -3.14
CA SER A 55 12.91 14.62 -4.51
C SER A 55 13.99 13.53 -4.57
N GLY A 56 13.68 12.40 -5.21
CA GLY A 56 14.57 11.23 -5.27
C GLY A 56 14.42 10.24 -4.12
N SER A 57 13.62 10.55 -3.08
CA SER A 57 13.32 9.58 -2.02
C SER A 57 12.51 8.38 -2.51
N ILE A 58 12.62 7.27 -1.78
CA ILE A 58 11.91 6.02 -2.07
C ILE A 58 10.41 6.28 -2.19
N ALA A 59 9.82 7.02 -1.25
CA ALA A 59 8.39 7.30 -1.24
C ALA A 59 7.90 8.09 -2.46
N ARG A 60 8.75 8.90 -3.11
CA ARG A 60 8.37 9.67 -4.31
C ARG A 60 8.23 8.81 -5.56
N SER A 61 8.92 7.66 -5.60
CA SER A 61 8.76 6.67 -6.67
C SER A 61 7.47 5.83 -6.51
N PHE A 62 6.81 5.89 -5.34
CA PHE A 62 5.64 5.09 -5.08
C PHE A 62 4.46 5.52 -5.97
N PRO A 63 3.78 4.59 -6.68
CA PRO A 63 2.72 4.93 -7.59
C PRO A 63 1.59 5.69 -6.90
N LYS A 64 1.18 6.81 -7.51
CA LYS A 64 -0.11 7.40 -7.18
C LYS A 64 -1.19 6.42 -7.65
N ALA A 65 -2.19 6.19 -6.81
CA ALA A 65 -3.30 5.35 -7.22
C ALA A 65 -4.09 6.05 -8.32
N GLU A 66 -4.00 5.54 -9.56
CA GLU A 66 -4.93 5.94 -10.61
C GLU A 66 -6.31 5.27 -10.38
N GLY A 67 -7.37 5.99 -10.72
CA GLY A 67 -8.75 5.53 -10.62
C GLY A 67 -8.96 4.27 -11.44
N GLY A 68 -9.65 3.27 -10.88
CA GLY A 68 -9.92 2.02 -11.58
C GLY A 68 -10.42 0.91 -10.65
N VAL A 69 -11.14 -0.04 -11.24
CA VAL A 69 -11.78 -1.19 -10.56
C VAL A 69 -10.75 -2.22 -10.04
N ALA A 70 -9.49 -2.09 -10.45
CA ALA A 70 -8.42 -3.01 -10.04
C ALA A 70 -8.15 -2.95 -8.53
N ALA A 71 -8.03 -4.13 -7.91
CA ALA A 71 -7.56 -4.24 -6.54
C ALA A 71 -6.08 -3.87 -6.47
N LYS A 72 -5.75 -2.97 -5.56
CA LYS A 72 -4.38 -2.53 -5.25
C LYS A 72 -3.87 -3.32 -4.05
N LEU A 73 -2.72 -3.97 -4.21
CA LEU A 73 -2.17 -4.90 -3.23
C LEU A 73 -0.78 -4.42 -2.81
N LEU A 74 -0.54 -4.41 -1.50
CA LEU A 74 0.81 -4.37 -0.93
C LEU A 74 1.20 -5.83 -0.67
N VAL A 75 2.23 -6.28 -1.37
CA VAL A 75 2.78 -7.64 -1.30
C VAL A 75 4.06 -7.59 -0.49
N VAL A 76 4.19 -8.48 0.48
CA VAL A 76 5.40 -8.64 1.30
C VAL A 76 5.96 -10.02 1.05
N THR A 77 7.24 -10.08 0.75
CA THR A 77 7.99 -11.32 0.60
C THR A 77 9.13 -11.38 1.62
N ASP A 78 9.87 -12.47 1.62
CA ASP A 78 11.13 -12.57 2.36
C ASP A 78 12.17 -11.55 1.86
N ARG A 79 12.12 -11.12 0.58
CA ARG A 79 13.12 -10.24 -0.04
C ARG A 79 12.69 -8.79 -0.25
N ARG A 80 11.41 -8.52 -0.51
CA ARG A 80 10.93 -7.19 -0.93
C ARG A 80 9.51 -6.88 -0.46
N THR A 81 9.19 -5.59 -0.56
CA THR A 81 7.81 -5.10 -0.56
C THR A 81 7.46 -4.59 -1.95
N ALA A 82 6.31 -4.99 -2.47
CA ALA A 82 5.86 -4.67 -3.81
C ALA A 82 4.43 -4.11 -3.82
N PHE A 83 4.15 -3.26 -4.80
CA PHE A 83 2.82 -2.75 -5.08
C PHE A 83 2.32 -3.33 -6.41
N VAL A 84 1.22 -4.07 -6.34
CA VAL A 84 0.66 -4.85 -7.45
C VAL A 84 -0.79 -4.45 -7.67
N THR A 85 -1.21 -4.34 -8.93
CA THR A 85 -2.62 -4.24 -9.30
C THR A 85 -3.15 -5.55 -9.85
N VAL A 86 -4.37 -5.91 -9.47
CA VAL A 86 -5.06 -7.12 -9.93
C VAL A 86 -6.43 -6.72 -10.46
N GLY A 87 -6.73 -7.16 -11.67
CA GLY A 87 -8.04 -6.95 -12.30
C GLY A 87 -9.17 -7.72 -11.59
N PRO A 88 -10.40 -7.69 -12.15
CA PRO A 88 -11.54 -8.38 -11.56
C PRO A 88 -11.36 -9.91 -11.53
N ASP A 89 -10.68 -10.49 -12.52
CA ASP A 89 -10.33 -11.93 -12.51
C ASP A 89 -8.99 -12.15 -11.79
N ILE A 90 -9.07 -12.49 -10.51
CA ILE A 90 -7.91 -12.76 -9.63
C ILE A 90 -7.10 -14.00 -10.01
N ARG A 91 -7.53 -14.77 -11.01
CA ARG A 91 -6.78 -15.91 -11.54
C ARG A 91 -5.76 -15.48 -12.59
N LYS A 92 -5.91 -14.27 -13.15
CA LYS A 92 -4.92 -13.68 -14.05
C LYS A 92 -3.76 -13.09 -13.25
N VAL A 93 -2.57 -13.13 -13.83
CA VAL A 93 -1.37 -12.53 -13.24
C VAL A 93 -1.60 -11.04 -13.02
N GLY A 94 -1.24 -10.57 -11.83
CA GLY A 94 -1.27 -9.15 -11.49
C GLY A 94 -0.21 -8.37 -12.26
N ARG A 95 -0.26 -7.04 -12.15
CA ARG A 95 0.76 -6.15 -12.69
C ARG A 95 1.59 -5.56 -11.56
N LEU A 96 2.88 -5.85 -11.56
CA LEU A 96 3.86 -5.19 -10.68
C LEU A 96 4.02 -3.73 -11.13
N LEU A 97 3.79 -2.79 -10.22
CA LEU A 97 3.93 -1.36 -10.50
C LEU A 97 5.13 -0.73 -9.80
N TRP A 98 5.52 -1.30 -8.67
CA TRP A 98 6.61 -0.78 -7.84
C TRP A 98 7.09 -1.85 -6.88
N HIS A 99 8.37 -1.82 -6.52
CA HIS A 99 8.91 -2.64 -5.45
C HIS A 99 10.18 -2.01 -4.89
N VAL A 100 10.51 -2.41 -3.66
CA VAL A 100 11.78 -2.07 -2.98
C VAL A 100 12.25 -3.25 -2.14
N PRO A 101 13.56 -3.37 -1.86
CA PRO A 101 14.06 -4.35 -0.90
C PRO A 101 13.34 -4.26 0.44
N ARG A 102 13.10 -5.40 1.10
CA ARG A 102 12.40 -5.42 2.39
C ARG A 102 13.23 -4.69 3.46
N SER A 103 14.54 -4.76 3.36
CA SER A 103 15.49 -4.11 4.28
C SER A 103 15.41 -2.58 4.28
N VAL A 104 14.89 -1.93 3.22
CA VAL A 104 14.73 -0.47 3.21
C VAL A 104 13.42 0.00 3.81
N VAL A 105 12.50 -0.92 4.14
CA VAL A 105 11.31 -0.61 4.93
C VAL A 105 11.73 -0.58 6.39
N ALA A 106 11.61 0.59 7.02
CA ALA A 106 12.02 0.79 8.40
C ALA A 106 10.95 0.32 9.39
N ARG A 107 9.66 0.64 9.11
CA ARG A 107 8.52 0.25 9.95
C ARG A 107 7.17 0.55 9.30
N VAL A 108 6.12 0.02 9.91
CA VAL A 108 4.71 0.34 9.63
C VAL A 108 4.11 1.12 10.79
N GLU A 109 3.93 2.43 10.61
CA GLU A 109 3.28 3.26 11.62
C GLU A 109 1.77 3.25 11.46
N ARG A 110 1.05 2.86 12.52
CA ARG A 110 -0.39 3.04 12.55
C ARG A 110 -0.75 4.52 12.74
N ARG A 111 -1.77 4.99 12.03
CA ARG A 111 -2.28 6.36 12.17
C ARG A 111 -3.68 6.38 12.77
N PRO A 112 -4.08 7.49 13.45
CA PRO A 112 -5.44 7.68 13.91
C PRO A 112 -6.43 7.46 12.76
N ARG A 113 -7.52 6.74 13.04
CA ARG A 113 -8.59 6.52 12.07
C ARG A 113 -9.33 7.84 11.87
N LEU A 114 -9.45 8.27 10.62
CA LEU A 114 -10.35 9.37 10.28
C LEU A 114 -11.66 8.86 9.65
N GLN A 115 -11.79 7.57 9.32
CA GLN A 115 -12.95 6.95 8.65
C GLN A 115 -13.07 5.44 8.94
N ALA A 116 -14.01 4.74 8.28
CA ALA A 116 -14.24 3.28 8.35
C ALA A 116 -13.01 2.41 7.98
N MET A 117 -11.99 3.00 7.36
CA MET A 117 -10.74 2.33 6.98
C MET A 117 -9.61 2.60 7.97
N ALA A 118 -8.72 1.62 8.15
CA ALA A 118 -7.49 1.80 8.91
C ALA A 118 -6.44 2.50 8.05
N ARG A 119 -5.92 3.64 8.53
CA ARG A 119 -4.78 4.35 7.92
C ARG A 119 -3.47 3.92 8.56
N PHE A 120 -2.44 3.77 7.75
CA PHE A 120 -1.08 3.50 8.21
C PHE A 120 -0.05 4.18 7.29
N ARG A 121 1.20 4.27 7.74
CA ARG A 121 2.34 4.70 6.93
C ARG A 121 3.33 3.57 6.80
N LEU A 122 3.80 3.35 5.58
CA LEU A 122 4.99 2.58 5.30
C LEU A 122 6.18 3.54 5.33
N CYS A 123 7.04 3.41 6.34
CA CYS A 123 8.20 4.26 6.54
C CYS A 123 9.45 3.59 5.99
N PHE A 124 10.30 4.36 5.33
CA PHE A 124 11.53 3.88 4.72
C PHE A 124 12.77 4.37 5.49
N ALA A 125 13.89 3.70 5.25
CA ALA A 125 15.17 4.00 5.88
C ALA A 125 15.71 5.40 5.54
N ASP A 126 15.33 5.97 4.38
CA ASP A 126 15.68 7.34 3.97
C ASP A 126 14.81 8.42 4.66
N GLY A 127 13.99 8.04 5.66
CA GLY A 127 13.08 8.93 6.37
C GLY A 127 11.81 9.28 5.60
N SER A 128 11.69 8.85 4.34
CA SER A 128 10.48 9.04 3.53
C SER A 128 9.36 8.06 3.95
N ALA A 129 8.11 8.37 3.60
CA ALA A 129 6.99 7.50 3.92
C ALA A 129 5.81 7.67 2.97
N VAL A 130 5.02 6.59 2.84
CA VAL A 130 3.76 6.57 2.09
C VAL A 130 2.61 6.20 3.01
N SER A 131 1.55 7.02 3.02
CA SER A 131 0.31 6.69 3.71
C SER A 131 -0.60 5.83 2.84
N MET A 132 -1.19 4.81 3.43
CA MET A 132 -2.16 3.92 2.78
C MET A 132 -3.35 3.65 3.71
N TYR A 133 -4.46 3.24 3.09
CA TYR A 133 -5.66 2.77 3.78
C TYR A 133 -5.87 1.29 3.52
N THR A 134 -6.42 0.58 4.51
CA THR A 134 -6.93 -0.79 4.34
C THR A 134 -8.23 -0.96 5.13
N MET A 135 -9.06 -1.92 4.76
CA MET A 135 -10.38 -2.12 5.40
C MET A 135 -10.26 -2.63 6.84
N ARG A 136 -9.23 -3.40 7.17
CA ARG A 136 -9.14 -4.12 8.44
C ARG A 136 -7.91 -3.70 9.22
N ARG A 137 -8.09 -3.31 10.49
CA ARG A 137 -6.96 -2.96 11.38
C ARG A 137 -5.97 -4.10 11.57
N ARG A 138 -6.46 -5.34 11.71
CA ARG A 138 -5.59 -6.53 11.82
C ARG A 138 -4.62 -6.70 10.64
N THR A 139 -4.96 -6.15 9.47
CA THR A 139 -4.05 -6.15 8.31
C THR A 139 -2.86 -5.20 8.54
N VAL A 140 -3.07 -4.06 9.21
CA VAL A 140 -1.97 -3.17 9.60
C VAL A 140 -1.07 -3.83 10.63
N GLU A 141 -1.66 -4.53 11.60
CA GLU A 141 -0.92 -5.27 12.64
C GLU A 141 -0.08 -6.39 12.03
N ALA A 142 -0.65 -7.22 11.16
CA ALA A 142 0.09 -8.25 10.43
C ALA A 142 1.23 -7.67 9.57
N LEU A 143 0.97 -6.58 8.84
CA LEU A 143 2.01 -5.89 8.07
C LEU A 143 3.14 -5.38 8.98
N ALA A 144 2.82 -4.83 10.14
CA ALA A 144 3.83 -4.35 11.09
C ALA A 144 4.63 -5.49 11.74
N ASP A 145 4.01 -6.64 11.98
CA ASP A 145 4.71 -7.83 12.47
C ASP A 145 5.70 -8.39 11.42
N HIS A 146 5.42 -8.20 10.12
CA HIS A 146 6.33 -8.61 9.05
C HIS A 146 7.36 -7.54 8.66
N LEU A 147 7.02 -6.26 8.71
CA LEU A 147 7.82 -5.15 8.18
C LEU A 147 8.47 -4.27 9.27
N GLY A 148 8.24 -4.57 10.54
CA GLY A 148 8.66 -3.74 11.67
C GLY A 148 7.56 -2.78 12.12
N ARG A 149 7.59 -2.45 13.42
CA ARG A 149 6.64 -1.55 14.10
C ARG A 149 7.21 -0.15 14.24
#